data_AF-K5CEN9-F1
#
_entry.id   AF-K5CEN9-F1
#
_cell.length_a   1.000
_cell.length_b   1.000
_cell.length_c   1.000
_cell.angle_alpha   90.00
_cell.angle_beta   90.00
_cell.angle_gamma   90.00
#
_symmetry.space_group_name_H-M   'P 1'
#
loop_
_entity.id
_entity.type
_entity.pdbx_description
1 polymer ?
#
loop_
_entity_poly.entity_id
_entity_poly.type
_entity_poly.pdbx_seq_one_letter_code
_entity_poly.pdbx_strand_id
1 'polypeptide(L)'
;MMLIIPRRETLAILTLWLGLWSGLTPLRSLAADEGVPFSGQQTLSDEELLEVGQLLGVGNRLYGRQPAASVATIQPNFPRRPDRLVGAELDPLAAFADPSEDADPLANLGSNDPIKPPAAKDPEKKDPHEGLWTEECYPSAESCRACHPKHYDEWSVSSHAYAAVSPMFQRFEQAMTELTEGTVGYFCIRCHSPVATQLEIPRTVSILDQPPVAREGVTCVSCHRINEHYGRSSNGDRRIEPGNIHAPVGRGGNGTGLADALANAEKNKLKTHAGQKGPGQAIHNGSYFFEPLTKSDICASCHQVAVHPGISLEVVHAQYRSSPAAKCGISCQDCHMGAVPGKAEGYEECHVAELSGKPYGQPKKHSNHTFWGPGYSIAHPGIFPHNPKAKSFTPRQWLMFDDRAGWGTEEFERNVSDGMHFPKPWDNADDRRDGRKIIDANIAKLDEKRGYSAMTLEAGAHVSDPVFFTTPQVGMPLKMGYRVDNISTGHNLPTGSLGAQPQLWLNAVLINPNNQRVWETGYLDANADLCDMHSVEVAKGRIPRDKNLFNLQTKFLINNVRGTDREAALPLN
;
A
#
# COMPACT_ATOMS: atom_id res chain seq x y z
N MET A 1 -56.69 32.09 32.14
CA MET A 1 -58.15 31.88 32.10
C MET A 1 -58.40 30.39 31.90
N MET A 2 -59.45 29.83 32.51
CA MET A 2 -59.88 28.40 32.42
C MET A 2 -60.00 27.88 30.96
N LEU A 3 -59.93 26.57 30.61
CA LEU A 3 -59.50 25.25 31.17
C LEU A 3 -59.61 24.22 29.97
N ILE A 4 -59.23 22.93 29.87
CA ILE A 4 -58.91 21.72 30.70
C ILE A 4 -57.78 20.90 30.00
N ILE A 5 -57.10 20.00 30.74
CA ILE A 5 -56.21 18.90 30.26
C ILE A 5 -56.82 17.57 30.79
N PRO A 6 -57.02 16.45 30.03
CA PRO A 6 -55.97 15.60 29.42
C PRO A 6 -56.42 14.89 28.08
N ARG A 7 -55.75 13.90 27.44
CA ARG A 7 -54.64 12.96 27.75
C ARG A 7 -53.72 12.68 26.54
N ARG A 8 -52.43 12.41 26.83
CA ARG A 8 -51.45 11.49 26.20
C ARG A 8 -51.54 11.28 24.68
N GLU A 9 -50.60 11.74 23.85
CA GLU A 9 -49.13 11.57 23.83
C GLU A 9 -48.70 10.10 23.55
N THR A 10 -48.07 9.74 22.42
CA THR A 10 -46.86 10.27 21.70
C THR A 10 -45.60 9.57 22.24
N LEU A 11 -45.02 8.62 21.50
CA LEU A 11 -43.93 8.79 20.52
C LEU A 11 -42.68 9.48 21.11
N ALA A 12 -41.61 8.72 21.35
CA ALA A 12 -40.35 9.26 21.85
C ALA A 12 -39.37 9.50 20.68
N ILE A 13 -39.00 10.77 20.47
CA ILE A 13 -37.96 11.18 19.52
C ILE A 13 -36.63 11.34 20.28
N LEU A 14 -35.51 10.98 19.63
CA LEU A 14 -34.16 11.16 20.17
C LEU A 14 -33.73 12.63 20.11
N THR A 15 -33.12 13.12 21.19
CA THR A 15 -32.41 14.42 21.23
C THR A 15 -31.07 14.25 21.94
N LEU A 16 -30.02 14.85 21.40
CA LEU A 16 -28.67 14.80 21.97
C LEU A 16 -28.57 15.54 23.31
N TRP A 17 -27.62 15.14 24.15
CA TRP A 17 -27.00 15.99 25.16
C TRP A 17 -25.48 15.81 25.17
N LEU A 18 -24.75 16.91 25.29
CA LEU A 18 -23.29 16.91 25.47
C LEU A 18 -22.96 16.92 26.97
N GLY A 19 -21.99 16.10 27.37
CA GLY A 19 -21.52 16.03 28.76
C GLY A 19 -20.08 15.54 28.83
N LEU A 20 -19.15 16.43 29.16
CA LEU A 20 -17.78 16.08 29.51
C LEU A 20 -17.73 15.57 30.95
N TRP A 21 -17.22 14.35 31.18
CA TRP A 21 -16.28 14.06 32.28
C TRP A 21 -15.56 12.72 32.09
N SER A 22 -14.54 12.48 32.91
CA SER A 22 -13.52 11.44 32.75
C SER A 22 -13.79 10.16 33.55
N GLY A 23 -13.30 9.01 33.03
CA GLY A 23 -12.95 7.87 33.88
C GLY A 23 -13.27 6.46 33.36
N LEU A 24 -12.23 5.73 32.95
CA LEU A 24 -12.02 4.28 33.16
C LEU A 24 -13.24 3.34 33.01
N THR A 25 -13.44 2.75 31.82
CA THR A 25 -13.27 1.29 31.58
C THR A 25 -13.57 0.94 30.11
N PRO A 26 -12.71 0.15 29.42
CA PRO A 26 -13.04 -0.39 28.09
C PRO A 26 -13.95 -1.63 28.22
N LEU A 27 -14.99 -1.70 27.41
CA LEU A 27 -15.85 -2.88 27.29
C LEU A 27 -15.07 -4.04 26.67
N ARG A 28 -14.86 -5.12 27.44
CA ARG A 28 -14.35 -6.39 26.90
C ARG A 28 -15.38 -7.00 25.95
N SER A 29 -14.94 -7.41 24.77
CA SER A 29 -15.67 -8.40 23.98
C SER A 29 -15.67 -9.73 24.72
N LEU A 30 -16.83 -10.35 24.89
CA LEU A 30 -16.97 -11.67 25.50
C LEU A 30 -16.71 -12.76 24.45
N ALA A 31 -15.42 -13.01 24.19
CA ALA A 31 -14.97 -14.32 23.72
C ALA A 31 -15.13 -15.34 24.85
N ALA A 32 -15.39 -16.60 24.52
CA ALA A 32 -15.70 -17.63 25.52
C ALA A 32 -14.46 -18.09 26.30
N ASP A 33 -14.56 -18.09 27.63
CA ASP A 33 -13.65 -18.82 28.52
C ASP A 33 -13.98 -20.33 28.48
N GLU A 34 -13.15 -21.13 27.80
CA GLU A 34 -12.72 -22.43 28.33
C GLU A 34 -11.21 -22.61 28.04
N GLY A 35 -10.41 -22.81 29.10
CA GLY A 35 -8.96 -22.76 29.01
C GLY A 35 -8.32 -24.10 28.69
N VAL A 36 -7.65 -24.18 27.53
CA VAL A 36 -6.69 -25.25 27.19
C VAL A 36 -5.36 -24.60 26.78
N PRO A 37 -4.21 -24.99 27.37
CA PRO A 37 -2.94 -24.34 27.09
C PRO A 37 -2.42 -24.68 25.68
N PHE A 38 -2.29 -23.67 24.83
CA PHE A 38 -1.88 -23.85 23.43
C PHE A 38 -0.35 -23.91 23.27
N SER A 39 0.25 -25.02 23.68
CA SER A 39 1.69 -25.30 23.47
C SER A 39 1.88 -26.33 22.35
N GLY A 40 1.87 -25.87 21.10
CA GLY A 40 2.01 -26.75 19.94
C GLY A 40 2.19 -25.99 18.62
N GLN A 41 3.45 -25.78 18.21
CA GLN A 41 3.77 -25.32 16.85
C GLN A 41 3.68 -26.53 15.90
N GLN A 42 2.46 -26.86 15.46
CA GLN A 42 2.24 -27.98 14.54
C GLN A 42 2.65 -27.58 13.11
N THR A 43 3.91 -27.83 12.77
CA THR A 43 4.38 -27.83 11.38
C THR A 43 3.72 -29.01 10.66
N LEU A 44 3.00 -28.73 9.57
CA LEU A 44 2.56 -29.76 8.64
C LEU A 44 3.78 -30.53 8.10
N SER A 45 3.63 -31.84 7.95
CA SER A 45 4.63 -32.70 7.31
C SER A 45 4.71 -32.48 5.80
N ASP A 46 5.84 -32.82 5.19
CA ASP A 46 6.01 -32.75 3.73
C ASP A 46 4.99 -33.64 2.96
N GLU A 47 4.48 -34.72 3.59
CA GLU A 47 3.40 -35.55 3.03
C GLU A 47 2.04 -34.83 3.02
N GLU A 48 1.67 -34.14 4.10
CA GLU A 48 0.43 -33.34 4.16
C GLU A 48 0.46 -32.16 3.18
N LEU A 49 1.63 -31.56 2.96
CA LEU A 49 1.85 -30.55 1.92
C LEU A 49 1.74 -31.15 0.51
N LEU A 50 2.17 -32.40 0.30
CA LEU A 50 2.03 -33.10 -0.98
C LEU A 50 0.57 -33.39 -1.33
N GLU A 51 -0.25 -33.86 -0.37
CA GLU A 51 -1.69 -34.08 -0.61
C GLU A 51 -2.42 -32.79 -0.97
N VAL A 52 -2.12 -31.68 -0.27
CA VAL A 52 -2.69 -30.36 -0.60
C VAL A 52 -2.28 -29.93 -2.01
N GLY A 53 -1.02 -30.11 -2.41
CA GLY A 53 -0.55 -29.82 -3.77
C GLY A 53 -1.25 -30.65 -4.86
N GLN A 54 -1.51 -31.93 -4.60
CA GLN A 54 -2.19 -32.82 -5.55
C GLN A 54 -3.69 -32.51 -5.68
N LEU A 55 -4.38 -32.19 -4.58
CA LEU A 55 -5.80 -31.80 -4.59
C LEU A 55 -6.03 -30.47 -5.31
N LEU A 56 -5.10 -29.51 -5.18
CA LEU A 56 -5.16 -28.21 -5.85
C LEU A 56 -4.60 -28.22 -7.29
N GLY A 57 -3.99 -29.32 -7.73
CA GLY A 57 -3.46 -29.47 -9.09
C GLY A 57 -2.11 -28.77 -9.34
N VAL A 58 -1.41 -28.35 -8.31
CA VAL A 58 -0.14 -27.60 -8.41
C VAL A 58 1.04 -28.57 -8.53
N GLY A 59 1.32 -29.01 -9.77
CA GLY A 59 2.31 -30.04 -10.09
C GLY A 59 3.78 -29.60 -9.98
N ASN A 60 4.27 -29.31 -8.78
CA ASN A 60 5.67 -28.92 -8.55
C ASN A 60 6.64 -30.11 -8.61
N ARG A 61 7.60 -30.05 -9.56
CA ARG A 61 8.76 -30.96 -9.60
C ARG A 61 9.86 -30.46 -8.64
N LEU A 62 9.80 -30.87 -7.37
CA LEU A 62 10.92 -30.66 -6.45
C LEU A 62 12.04 -31.67 -6.71
N TYR A 63 13.23 -31.16 -7.03
CA TYR A 63 14.42 -31.98 -7.30
C TYR A 63 15.04 -32.49 -5.99
N GLY A 64 14.93 -33.79 -5.74
CA GLY A 64 15.72 -34.46 -4.71
C GLY A 64 17.21 -34.52 -5.08
N ARG A 65 18.10 -34.09 -4.17
CA ARG A 65 19.55 -34.32 -4.31
C ARG A 65 19.85 -35.82 -4.26
N GLN A 66 20.57 -36.33 -5.27
CA GLN A 66 21.34 -37.56 -5.17
C GLN A 66 22.83 -37.27 -5.46
N PRO A 67 23.77 -38.06 -4.90
CA PRO A 67 25.20 -37.76 -4.95
C PRO A 67 25.79 -37.97 -6.35
N ALA A 68 26.91 -37.29 -6.62
CA ALA A 68 27.57 -37.32 -7.92
C ALA A 68 28.13 -38.71 -8.27
N ALA A 69 27.66 -39.28 -9.39
CA ALA A 69 28.30 -40.38 -10.09
C ALA A 69 29.06 -39.83 -11.31
N SER A 70 30.30 -40.29 -11.51
CA SER A 70 31.13 -39.86 -12.65
C SER A 70 30.69 -40.52 -13.95
N VAL A 71 30.55 -39.72 -15.01
CA VAL A 71 30.28 -40.19 -16.38
C VAL A 71 31.26 -39.51 -17.35
N ALA A 72 31.76 -40.29 -18.30
CA ALA A 72 32.87 -39.90 -19.18
C ALA A 72 32.43 -39.09 -20.41
N THR A 73 33.40 -38.39 -21.02
CA THR A 73 33.24 -37.59 -22.24
C THR A 73 32.88 -38.45 -23.45
N ILE A 74 31.77 -38.15 -24.12
CA ILE A 74 31.42 -38.69 -25.44
C ILE A 74 30.91 -37.55 -26.32
N GLN A 75 31.53 -37.33 -27.49
CA GLN A 75 31.02 -36.41 -28.51
C GLN A 75 30.11 -37.15 -29.50
N PRO A 76 28.90 -36.63 -29.80
CA PRO A 76 28.05 -37.19 -30.84
C PRO A 76 28.48 -36.71 -32.24
N ASN A 77 28.68 -37.65 -33.15
CA ASN A 77 29.05 -37.40 -34.56
C ASN A 77 27.82 -37.61 -35.46
N PHE A 78 27.41 -36.61 -36.23
CA PHE A 78 26.20 -36.67 -37.08
C PHE A 78 26.53 -36.68 -38.58
N PRO A 79 25.86 -37.54 -39.39
CA PRO A 79 26.19 -37.73 -40.80
C PRO A 79 25.65 -36.62 -41.71
N ARG A 80 26.41 -36.32 -42.77
CA ARG A 80 26.03 -35.33 -43.81
C ARG A 80 24.87 -35.83 -44.69
N ARG A 81 24.09 -34.88 -45.22
CA ARG A 81 23.31 -35.02 -46.47
C ARG A 81 23.73 -33.93 -47.46
N PRO A 82 23.55 -34.14 -48.78
CA PRO A 82 24.29 -33.40 -49.81
C PRO A 82 23.63 -32.09 -50.25
N ASP A 83 24.44 -31.26 -50.91
CA ASP A 83 24.08 -29.97 -51.50
C ASP A 83 23.03 -30.08 -52.63
N ARG A 84 22.36 -28.96 -52.94
CA ARG A 84 22.74 -28.05 -54.05
C ARG A 84 21.53 -27.28 -54.60
N LEU A 85 21.62 -25.93 -54.67
CA LEU A 85 21.41 -25.09 -55.88
C LEU A 85 21.07 -23.62 -55.51
N VAL A 86 21.94 -22.69 -55.96
CA VAL A 86 21.70 -21.28 -56.37
C VAL A 86 20.99 -20.34 -55.36
N GLY A 87 21.51 -19.15 -55.04
CA GLY A 87 22.72 -18.47 -55.53
C GLY A 87 23.13 -17.33 -54.59
N ALA A 88 24.27 -16.68 -54.85
CA ALA A 88 24.89 -15.75 -53.90
C ALA A 88 25.05 -14.33 -54.47
N GLU A 89 24.64 -13.32 -53.69
CA GLU A 89 25.06 -11.93 -53.85
C GLU A 89 25.45 -11.33 -52.48
N LEU A 90 26.77 -11.13 -52.34
CA LEU A 90 27.49 -10.09 -51.58
C LEU A 90 26.85 -9.46 -50.33
N ASP A 91 27.47 -9.71 -49.17
CA ASP A 91 27.41 -8.83 -47.99
C ASP A 91 28.24 -7.56 -48.25
N PRO A 92 27.66 -6.34 -48.14
CA PRO A 92 28.39 -5.08 -48.36
C PRO A 92 29.47 -4.75 -47.32
N LEU A 93 29.48 -5.38 -46.14
CA LEU A 93 30.32 -4.98 -45.00
C LEU A 93 31.74 -5.56 -45.04
N ALA A 94 32.02 -6.54 -45.91
CA ALA A 94 33.31 -7.24 -45.98
C ALA A 94 34.46 -6.43 -46.64
N ALA A 95 34.23 -5.17 -47.00
CA ALA A 95 35.16 -4.38 -47.84
C ALA A 95 36.14 -3.47 -47.07
N PHE A 96 35.99 -3.30 -45.75
CA PHE A 96 36.81 -2.37 -44.95
C PHE A 96 37.30 -3.01 -43.65
N ALA A 97 38.37 -3.81 -43.74
CA ALA A 97 39.12 -4.32 -42.60
C ALA A 97 40.62 -4.38 -42.95
N ASP A 98 41.36 -3.32 -42.64
CA ASP A 98 42.82 -3.36 -42.58
C ASP A 98 43.23 -3.81 -41.16
N PRO A 99 43.90 -4.96 -40.99
CA PRO A 99 44.15 -5.55 -39.68
C PRO A 99 45.34 -4.91 -38.93
N SER A 100 45.62 -3.61 -39.13
CA SER A 100 46.78 -2.93 -38.56
C SER A 100 46.48 -1.75 -37.61
N GLU A 101 45.21 -1.36 -37.40
CA GLU A 101 44.83 -0.23 -36.51
C GLU A 101 43.81 -0.59 -35.39
N ASP A 102 43.96 -1.75 -34.74
CA ASP A 102 43.27 -2.07 -33.46
C ASP A 102 43.90 -1.31 -32.26
N ALA A 103 43.94 0.03 -32.36
CA ALA A 103 44.37 0.91 -31.28
C ALA A 103 43.16 1.54 -30.58
N ASP A 104 42.83 1.07 -29.37
CA ASP A 104 41.75 1.65 -28.56
C ASP A 104 41.99 3.16 -28.33
N PRO A 105 41.11 4.05 -28.85
CA PRO A 105 41.29 5.50 -28.73
C PRO A 105 41.15 6.02 -27.29
N LEU A 106 40.74 5.20 -26.33
CA LEU A 106 40.64 5.52 -24.91
C LEU A 106 41.83 5.02 -24.08
N ALA A 107 42.74 4.21 -24.65
CA ALA A 107 43.83 3.53 -23.92
C ALA A 107 44.82 4.45 -23.17
N ASN A 108 44.80 5.76 -23.45
CA ASN A 108 45.65 6.77 -22.79
C ASN A 108 44.86 7.82 -21.97
N LEU A 109 43.58 7.57 -21.68
CA LEU A 109 42.68 8.50 -20.95
C LEU A 109 42.38 8.09 -19.48
N GLY A 110 43.30 7.37 -18.84
CA GLY A 110 43.24 7.01 -17.41
C GLY A 110 44.57 7.20 -16.69
N SER A 111 44.56 7.18 -15.35
CA SER A 111 45.82 7.09 -14.59
C SER A 111 46.37 5.67 -14.66
N ASN A 112 47.69 5.55 -14.78
CA ASN A 112 48.42 4.29 -14.67
C ASN A 112 48.64 3.84 -13.21
N ASP A 113 48.13 4.59 -12.22
CA ASP A 113 48.16 4.18 -10.81
C ASP A 113 47.32 2.91 -10.59
N PRO A 114 47.86 1.84 -9.98
CA PRO A 114 47.08 0.65 -9.68
C PRO A 114 45.98 0.99 -8.66
N ILE A 115 44.72 0.85 -9.09
CA ILE A 115 43.54 1.05 -8.24
C ILE A 115 43.65 0.14 -7.02
N LYS A 116 43.89 0.72 -5.84
CA LYS A 116 43.84 -0.03 -4.59
C LYS A 116 42.42 -0.59 -4.43
N PRO A 117 42.25 -1.90 -4.17
CA PRO A 117 40.94 -2.43 -3.86
C PRO A 117 40.37 -1.67 -2.64
N PRO A 118 39.09 -1.29 -2.64
CA PRO A 118 38.50 -0.59 -1.52
C PRO A 118 38.65 -1.44 -0.26
N ALA A 119 38.94 -0.79 0.87
CA ALA A 119 38.94 -1.46 2.16
C ALA A 119 37.59 -2.16 2.38
N ALA A 120 37.61 -3.39 2.91
CA ALA A 120 36.42 -4.20 3.08
C ALA A 120 35.33 -3.40 3.81
N LYS A 121 34.16 -3.23 3.18
CA LYS A 121 33.05 -2.46 3.77
C LYS A 121 32.57 -3.17 5.04
N ASP A 122 32.72 -2.47 6.15
CA ASP A 122 32.08 -2.75 7.44
C ASP A 122 30.55 -2.75 7.22
N PRO A 123 29.85 -3.90 7.33
CA PRO A 123 28.45 -4.00 6.95
C PRO A 123 27.49 -3.24 7.87
N GLU A 124 27.94 -2.80 9.05
CA GLU A 124 27.15 -1.94 9.94
C GLU A 124 27.27 -0.44 9.59
N LYS A 125 28.29 -0.05 8.81
CA LYS A 125 28.44 1.33 8.33
C LYS A 125 27.74 1.57 7.00
N LYS A 126 26.52 2.10 7.09
CA LYS A 126 25.87 2.77 5.96
C LYS A 126 26.78 3.86 5.37
N ASP A 127 26.81 3.93 4.05
CA ASP A 127 27.64 4.89 3.33
C ASP A 127 27.06 6.31 3.52
N PRO A 128 27.78 7.27 4.14
CA PRO A 128 27.24 8.60 4.39
C PRO A 128 26.93 9.36 3.09
N HIS A 129 27.52 8.95 1.96
CA HIS A 129 27.24 9.53 0.65
C HIS A 129 25.91 9.05 0.06
N GLU A 130 25.42 7.85 0.40
CA GLU A 130 24.16 7.31 -0.13
C GLU A 130 22.96 8.14 0.38
N GLY A 131 22.90 8.37 1.69
CA GLY A 131 21.87 9.21 2.29
C GLY A 131 21.91 10.66 1.77
N LEU A 132 23.12 11.22 1.65
CA LEU A 132 23.34 12.56 1.10
C LEU A 132 22.88 12.66 -0.36
N TRP A 133 23.24 11.68 -1.20
CA TRP A 133 22.82 11.59 -2.60
C TRP A 133 21.29 11.53 -2.72
N THR A 134 20.62 10.74 -1.87
CA THR A 134 19.16 10.67 -1.91
C THR A 134 18.48 11.99 -1.54
N GLU A 135 18.91 12.73 -0.51
CA GLU A 135 18.32 14.05 -0.20
C GLU A 135 18.71 15.15 -1.21
N GLU A 136 19.88 15.03 -1.87
CA GLU A 136 20.30 15.95 -2.92
C GLU A 136 19.59 15.72 -4.27
N CYS A 137 19.00 14.54 -4.50
CA CYS A 137 18.20 14.24 -5.70
C CYS A 137 16.68 14.21 -5.44
N TYR A 138 16.23 13.64 -4.33
CA TYR A 138 14.82 13.40 -4.00
C TYR A 138 14.61 13.54 -2.47
N PRO A 139 14.39 14.76 -1.95
CA PRO A 139 14.26 14.97 -0.51
C PRO A 139 13.04 14.25 0.09
N SER A 140 13.21 13.70 1.29
CA SER A 140 12.17 13.07 2.11
C SER A 140 10.96 13.99 2.33
N ALA A 141 9.78 13.38 2.49
CA ALA A 141 8.57 14.07 2.95
C ALA A 141 8.78 14.80 4.29
N GLU A 142 9.73 14.38 5.13
CA GLU A 142 10.08 15.10 6.37
C GLU A 142 10.82 16.43 6.13
N SER A 143 11.56 16.55 5.02
CA SER A 143 12.12 17.83 4.58
C SER A 143 10.99 18.79 4.17
N CYS A 144 9.89 18.27 3.60
CA CYS A 144 8.67 19.04 3.35
C CYS A 144 7.88 19.36 4.65
N ARG A 145 7.80 18.41 5.59
CA ARG A 145 7.07 18.51 6.87
C ARG A 145 7.45 19.74 7.70
N ALA A 146 8.69 20.19 7.61
CA ALA A 146 9.17 21.39 8.31
C ALA A 146 8.33 22.64 7.96
N CYS A 147 7.96 22.79 6.68
CA CYS A 147 7.04 23.84 6.21
C CYS A 147 5.58 23.38 6.23
N HIS A 148 5.28 22.10 5.99
CA HIS A 148 3.94 21.61 5.68
C HIS A 148 3.45 20.52 6.67
N PRO A 149 3.35 20.80 7.98
CA PRO A 149 3.08 19.78 8.98
C PRO A 149 1.71 19.11 8.81
N LYS A 150 0.61 19.86 8.57
CA LYS A 150 -0.72 19.27 8.33
C LYS A 150 -0.73 18.30 7.14
N HIS A 151 -0.16 18.71 6.01
CA HIS A 151 -0.12 17.92 4.79
C HIS A 151 0.72 16.64 4.95
N TYR A 152 1.87 16.73 5.64
CA TYR A 152 2.65 15.54 6.01
C TYR A 152 1.86 14.63 6.94
N ASP A 153 1.17 15.19 7.94
CA ASP A 153 0.49 14.38 8.95
C ASP A 153 -0.64 13.56 8.32
N GLU A 154 -1.48 14.17 7.48
CA GLU A 154 -2.49 13.47 6.66
C GLU A 154 -1.86 12.41 5.74
N TRP A 155 -0.81 12.78 5.02
CA TRP A 155 -0.10 11.88 4.10
C TRP A 155 0.53 10.67 4.82
N SER A 156 1.10 10.86 6.02
CA SER A 156 1.91 9.84 6.73
C SER A 156 1.16 8.56 7.11
N VAL A 157 -0.19 8.61 7.14
CA VAL A 157 -1.09 7.47 7.40
C VAL A 157 -1.93 7.09 6.15
N SER A 158 -1.72 7.76 5.02
CA SER A 158 -2.42 7.48 3.76
C SER A 158 -1.99 6.17 3.11
N SER A 159 -2.86 5.60 2.26
CA SER A 159 -2.51 4.46 1.41
C SER A 159 -1.33 4.74 0.46
N HIS A 160 -1.10 6.01 0.10
CA HIS A 160 0.03 6.44 -0.72
C HIS A 160 1.37 6.30 0.01
N ALA A 161 1.44 6.71 1.28
CA ALA A 161 2.63 6.53 2.09
C ALA A 161 2.84 5.07 2.54
N TYR A 162 1.76 4.31 2.65
CA TYR A 162 1.78 2.86 2.94
C TYR A 162 2.26 2.01 1.75
N ALA A 163 2.18 2.53 0.53
CA ALA A 163 2.23 1.74 -0.71
C ALA A 163 3.44 0.80 -0.84
N ALA A 164 4.63 1.25 -0.44
CA ALA A 164 5.85 0.44 -0.49
C ALA A 164 6.00 -0.52 0.71
N VAL A 165 5.61 -0.10 1.91
CA VAL A 165 5.83 -0.83 3.18
C VAL A 165 4.73 -1.83 3.52
N SER A 166 3.65 -1.89 2.74
CA SER A 166 2.57 -2.87 2.87
C SER A 166 3.09 -4.32 2.78
N PRO A 167 2.94 -5.17 3.82
CA PRO A 167 3.39 -6.56 3.79
C PRO A 167 2.65 -7.40 2.73
N MET A 168 1.38 -7.09 2.48
CA MET A 168 0.57 -7.72 1.44
C MET A 168 1.15 -7.41 0.05
N PHE A 169 1.53 -6.15 -0.21
CA PHE A 169 2.21 -5.78 -1.45
C PHE A 169 3.57 -6.49 -1.57
N GLN A 170 4.41 -6.43 -0.53
CA GLN A 170 5.74 -7.05 -0.55
C GLN A 170 5.67 -8.56 -0.80
N ARG A 171 4.70 -9.28 -0.23
CA ARG A 171 4.50 -10.72 -0.50
C ARG A 171 3.96 -11.01 -1.89
N PHE A 172 2.98 -10.24 -2.36
CA PHE A 172 2.46 -10.36 -3.72
C PHE A 172 3.57 -10.09 -4.77
N GLU A 173 4.37 -9.06 -4.54
CA GLU A 173 5.42 -8.62 -5.47
C GLU A 173 6.66 -9.53 -5.45
N GLN A 174 6.97 -10.12 -4.30
CA GLN A 174 7.90 -11.26 -4.21
C GLN A 174 7.39 -12.44 -5.05
N ALA A 175 6.14 -12.87 -4.85
CA ALA A 175 5.58 -14.01 -5.58
C ALA A 175 5.54 -13.78 -7.09
N MET A 176 5.16 -12.57 -7.55
CA MET A 176 5.23 -12.21 -8.97
C MET A 176 6.66 -12.21 -9.51
N THR A 177 7.64 -11.76 -8.72
CA THR A 177 9.07 -11.78 -9.09
C THR A 177 9.59 -13.22 -9.23
N GLU A 178 9.22 -14.11 -8.31
CA GLU A 178 9.57 -15.54 -8.33
C GLU A 178 8.90 -16.27 -9.51
N LEU A 179 7.60 -16.04 -9.74
CA LEU A 179 6.84 -16.65 -10.85
C LEU A 179 7.29 -16.20 -12.24
N THR A 180 7.73 -14.95 -12.39
CA THR A 180 8.14 -14.37 -13.69
C THR A 180 9.65 -14.44 -13.94
N GLU A 181 10.40 -15.16 -13.10
CA GLU A 181 11.89 -15.20 -13.11
C GLU A 181 12.52 -13.79 -13.15
N GLY A 182 11.88 -12.82 -12.48
CA GLY A 182 12.28 -11.41 -12.42
C GLY A 182 11.91 -10.56 -13.64
N THR A 183 11.29 -11.11 -14.69
CA THR A 183 10.97 -10.36 -15.92
C THR A 183 9.93 -9.24 -15.73
N VAL A 184 9.16 -9.26 -14.63
CA VAL A 184 8.31 -8.14 -14.19
C VAL A 184 9.10 -6.87 -13.80
N GLY A 185 10.37 -7.02 -13.40
CA GLY A 185 11.34 -5.95 -13.21
C GLY A 185 10.90 -4.82 -12.26
N TYR A 186 10.70 -3.62 -12.82
CA TYR A 186 10.32 -2.41 -12.06
C TYR A 186 8.80 -2.11 -12.08
N PHE A 187 7.99 -2.89 -12.82
CA PHE A 187 6.58 -2.60 -13.10
C PHE A 187 5.78 -2.27 -11.82
N CYS A 188 5.90 -3.08 -10.78
CA CYS A 188 5.16 -2.91 -9.53
C CYS A 188 5.59 -1.64 -8.75
N ILE A 189 6.89 -1.34 -8.69
CA ILE A 189 7.38 -0.21 -7.89
C ILE A 189 7.28 1.15 -8.58
N ARG A 190 7.06 1.22 -9.90
CA ARG A 190 6.66 2.47 -10.60
C ARG A 190 5.45 3.16 -9.93
N CYS A 191 4.48 2.37 -9.50
CA CYS A 191 3.34 2.84 -8.72
C CYS A 191 3.65 2.91 -7.21
N HIS A 192 4.23 1.84 -6.64
CA HIS A 192 4.32 1.67 -5.17
C HIS A 192 5.49 2.39 -4.49
N SER A 193 6.63 2.57 -5.17
CA SER A 193 7.73 3.44 -4.72
C SER A 193 8.37 4.12 -5.94
N PRO A 194 7.75 5.22 -6.43
CA PRO A 194 8.20 5.90 -7.64
C PRO A 194 9.65 6.39 -7.53
N VAL A 195 10.06 6.89 -6.35
CA VAL A 195 11.43 7.35 -6.10
C VAL A 195 12.44 6.19 -6.10
N ALA A 196 12.09 5.00 -5.60
CA ALA A 196 12.95 3.82 -5.72
C ALA A 196 13.20 3.42 -7.19
N THR A 197 12.24 3.69 -8.08
CA THR A 197 12.39 3.49 -9.52
C THR A 197 13.33 4.54 -10.13
N GLN A 198 13.20 5.82 -9.74
CA GLN A 198 14.10 6.90 -10.23
C GLN A 198 15.53 6.82 -9.65
N LEU A 199 15.72 6.11 -8.54
CA LEU A 199 17.01 5.79 -7.93
C LEU A 199 17.59 4.44 -8.41
N GLU A 200 16.90 3.75 -9.34
CA GLU A 200 17.28 2.43 -9.88
C GLU A 200 17.62 1.39 -8.79
N ILE A 201 16.91 1.43 -7.64
CA ILE A 201 17.23 0.59 -6.49
C ILE A 201 17.05 -0.89 -6.86
N PRO A 202 18.11 -1.72 -6.79
CA PRO A 202 18.03 -3.12 -7.19
C PRO A 202 16.95 -3.87 -6.42
N ARG A 203 16.14 -4.67 -7.12
CA ARG A 203 14.96 -5.31 -6.54
C ARG A 203 15.26 -6.33 -5.44
N THR A 204 16.51 -6.77 -5.33
CA THR A 204 17.04 -7.60 -4.23
C THR A 204 17.24 -6.84 -2.92
N VAL A 205 17.24 -5.50 -2.92
CA VAL A 205 17.37 -4.69 -1.70
C VAL A 205 16.04 -4.64 -0.97
N SER A 206 15.97 -5.29 0.20
CA SER A 206 14.78 -5.31 1.05
C SER A 206 14.31 -3.89 1.37
N ILE A 207 12.99 -3.65 1.27
CA ILE A 207 12.38 -2.35 1.56
C ILE A 207 12.77 -1.79 2.94
N LEU A 208 13.07 -2.66 3.92
CA LEU A 208 13.48 -2.27 5.28
C LEU A 208 14.83 -1.55 5.33
N ASP A 209 15.72 -1.82 4.39
CA ASP A 209 17.09 -1.27 4.36
C ASP A 209 17.19 0.00 3.52
N GLN A 210 16.24 0.19 2.59
CA GLN A 210 16.22 1.27 1.61
C GLN A 210 16.21 2.69 2.24
N PRO A 211 16.69 3.71 1.50
CA PRO A 211 16.63 5.11 1.91
C PRO A 211 15.22 5.57 2.33
N PRO A 212 15.08 6.55 3.24
CA PRO A 212 13.78 7.01 3.75
C PRO A 212 12.78 7.30 2.63
N VAL A 213 13.14 8.14 1.66
CA VAL A 213 12.29 8.55 0.53
C VAL A 213 11.78 7.38 -0.34
N ALA A 214 12.46 6.24 -0.35
CA ALA A 214 12.00 5.02 -1.03
C ALA A 214 10.99 4.22 -0.19
N ARG A 215 11.17 4.19 1.15
CA ARG A 215 10.22 3.60 2.10
C ARG A 215 8.93 4.42 2.25
N GLU A 216 8.99 5.71 1.98
CA GLU A 216 7.83 6.62 1.93
C GLU A 216 6.84 6.31 0.80
N GLY A 217 7.16 5.40 -0.14
CA GLY A 217 6.25 5.00 -1.21
C GLY A 217 5.88 6.15 -2.14
N VAL A 218 4.60 6.48 -2.27
CA VAL A 218 4.14 7.65 -3.03
C VAL A 218 4.27 8.90 -2.14
N THR A 219 5.52 9.32 -1.97
CA THR A 219 5.95 10.53 -1.24
C THR A 219 5.59 11.85 -1.95
N CYS A 220 5.76 12.99 -1.27
CA CYS A 220 5.44 14.33 -1.75
C CYS A 220 6.06 14.63 -3.13
N VAL A 221 7.34 14.30 -3.33
CA VAL A 221 8.04 14.57 -4.61
C VAL A 221 7.49 13.73 -5.78
N SER A 222 6.92 12.55 -5.50
CA SER A 222 6.30 11.67 -6.51
C SER A 222 5.06 12.27 -7.19
N CYS A 223 4.50 13.35 -6.64
CA CYS A 223 3.40 14.12 -7.25
C CYS A 223 3.80 15.58 -7.52
N HIS A 224 4.59 16.19 -6.63
CA HIS A 224 4.95 17.61 -6.70
C HIS A 224 6.25 17.92 -7.44
N ARG A 225 6.95 16.92 -7.99
CA ARG A 225 8.14 17.14 -8.84
C ARG A 225 8.04 16.44 -10.19
N ILE A 226 6.81 16.33 -10.72
CA ILE A 226 6.53 15.98 -12.12
C ILE A 226 6.27 17.27 -12.91
N ASN A 227 6.76 17.38 -14.14
CA ASN A 227 6.51 18.47 -15.08
C ASN A 227 5.79 18.01 -16.38
N GLU A 228 5.88 16.73 -16.73
CA GLU A 228 5.25 16.11 -17.90
C GLU A 228 3.86 15.51 -17.59
N HIS A 229 2.96 15.52 -18.57
CA HIS A 229 1.61 14.96 -18.42
C HIS A 229 1.55 13.51 -18.93
N TYR A 230 1.70 12.55 -18.02
CA TYR A 230 1.58 11.12 -18.33
C TYR A 230 0.12 10.67 -18.44
N GLY A 231 -0.21 10.01 -19.56
CA GLY A 231 -1.55 9.52 -19.86
C GLY A 231 -1.84 8.11 -19.33
N ARG A 232 -3.05 7.62 -19.64
CA ARG A 232 -3.60 6.30 -19.22
C ARG A 232 -2.79 5.05 -19.61
N SER A 233 -1.83 5.17 -20.52
CA SER A 233 -1.00 4.06 -21.01
C SER A 233 0.40 4.02 -20.39
N SER A 234 0.66 4.84 -19.36
CA SER A 234 1.97 4.94 -18.72
C SER A 234 2.30 3.78 -17.78
N ASN A 235 1.30 3.07 -17.22
CA ASN A 235 1.54 1.94 -16.30
C ASN A 235 2.52 2.31 -15.15
N GLY A 236 2.22 3.39 -14.44
CA GLY A 236 3.05 3.96 -13.38
C GLY A 236 4.28 4.73 -13.85
N ASP A 237 4.61 4.71 -15.15
CA ASP A 237 5.80 5.41 -15.68
C ASP A 237 5.63 6.94 -15.61
N ARG A 238 6.60 7.59 -14.97
CA ARG A 238 6.68 9.03 -14.76
C ARG A 238 8.11 9.42 -14.40
N ARG A 239 8.61 10.49 -14.99
CA ARG A 239 9.83 11.15 -14.53
C ARG A 239 9.53 12.00 -13.29
N ILE A 240 10.39 11.91 -12.29
CA ILE A 240 10.46 12.86 -11.18
C ILE A 240 11.71 13.71 -11.43
N GLU A 241 11.56 15.03 -11.43
CA GLU A 241 12.69 15.93 -11.60
C GLU A 241 13.65 15.79 -10.41
N PRO A 242 14.94 15.49 -10.63
CA PRO A 242 15.92 15.41 -9.56
C PRO A 242 16.29 16.80 -9.01
N GLY A 243 16.86 16.84 -7.82
CA GLY A 243 17.37 18.03 -7.14
C GLY A 243 16.92 18.12 -5.67
N ASN A 244 17.65 18.88 -4.88
CA ASN A 244 17.45 18.97 -3.43
C ASN A 244 16.22 19.83 -3.04
N ILE A 245 16.05 20.04 -1.73
CA ILE A 245 14.97 20.84 -1.13
C ILE A 245 14.84 22.27 -1.69
N HIS A 246 15.87 22.82 -2.35
CA HIS A 246 15.82 24.15 -2.98
C HIS A 246 15.26 24.15 -4.41
N ALA A 247 15.10 22.99 -5.04
CA ALA A 247 14.59 22.88 -6.40
C ALA A 247 13.07 23.16 -6.51
N PRO A 248 12.55 23.59 -7.69
CA PRO A 248 11.14 23.95 -7.82
C PRO A 248 10.16 22.77 -7.63
N VAL A 249 8.94 23.11 -7.18
CA VAL A 249 7.82 22.16 -7.01
C VAL A 249 6.58 22.57 -7.82
N GLY A 250 5.90 21.58 -8.42
CA GLY A 250 4.67 21.73 -9.19
C GLY A 250 3.43 21.84 -8.33
N ARG A 251 2.49 22.71 -8.70
CA ARG A 251 1.27 22.99 -7.91
C ARG A 251 0.15 23.65 -8.72
N GLY A 252 -1.10 23.43 -8.29
CA GLY A 252 -2.31 23.87 -8.99
C GLY A 252 -2.74 25.33 -8.78
N GLY A 253 -1.85 26.32 -8.81
CA GLY A 253 -2.27 27.74 -8.76
C GLY A 253 -1.13 28.77 -8.91
N ASN A 254 -1.32 29.99 -8.40
CA ASN A 254 -0.46 31.15 -8.73
C ASN A 254 0.89 31.30 -7.99
N GLY A 255 1.04 30.85 -6.74
CA GLY A 255 2.36 30.77 -6.05
C GLY A 255 2.74 31.96 -5.17
N THR A 256 1.85 32.94 -5.01
CA THR A 256 2.16 34.22 -4.31
C THR A 256 2.73 34.08 -2.91
N GLY A 257 2.28 33.09 -2.12
CA GLY A 257 2.77 32.86 -0.76
C GLY A 257 4.23 32.41 -0.69
N LEU A 258 4.74 31.73 -1.74
CA LEU A 258 6.16 31.39 -1.82
C LEU A 258 7.00 32.61 -2.19
N ALA A 259 6.55 33.40 -3.18
CA ALA A 259 7.24 34.62 -3.60
C ALA A 259 7.38 35.62 -2.44
N ASP A 260 6.32 35.78 -1.64
CA ASP A 260 6.35 36.58 -0.41
C ASP A 260 7.29 35.99 0.66
N ALA A 261 7.26 34.67 0.88
CA ALA A 261 8.16 34.00 1.83
C ALA A 261 9.64 34.23 1.48
N LEU A 262 10.00 34.08 0.19
CA LEU A 262 11.34 34.28 -0.35
C LEU A 262 11.76 35.77 -0.33
N ALA A 263 10.86 36.70 -0.68
CA ALA A 263 11.11 38.14 -0.58
C ALA A 263 11.39 38.60 0.88
N ASN A 264 10.85 37.87 1.85
CA ASN A 264 11.07 38.09 3.29
C ASN A 264 12.07 37.08 3.91
N ALA A 265 12.93 36.41 3.12
CA ALA A 265 13.71 35.25 3.56
C ALA A 265 14.51 35.44 4.86
N GLU A 266 15.22 36.56 5.03
CA GLU A 266 16.00 36.83 6.25
C GLU A 266 15.12 36.95 7.50
N LYS A 267 14.05 37.75 7.40
CA LYS A 267 13.02 37.95 8.45
C LYS A 267 12.33 36.64 8.82
N ASN A 268 12.06 35.80 7.83
CA ASN A 268 11.45 34.48 7.97
C ASN A 268 12.46 33.38 8.38
N LYS A 269 13.77 33.71 8.49
CA LYS A 269 14.87 32.77 8.77
C LYS A 269 14.93 31.59 7.80
N LEU A 270 14.76 31.86 6.51
CA LEU A 270 14.79 30.85 5.45
C LEU A 270 16.19 30.64 4.89
N LYS A 271 16.47 29.41 4.48
CA LYS A 271 17.67 29.03 3.73
C LYS A 271 17.30 28.78 2.27
N THR A 272 17.91 29.54 1.37
CA THR A 272 17.59 29.60 -0.06
C THR A 272 18.70 29.01 -0.94
N HIS A 273 19.72 28.38 -0.35
CA HIS A 273 20.76 27.68 -1.10
C HIS A 273 21.44 26.61 -0.27
N ALA A 274 21.92 25.57 -0.95
CA ALA A 274 22.68 24.49 -0.34
C ALA A 274 23.92 25.04 0.38
N GLY A 275 24.26 24.45 1.53
CA GLY A 275 25.38 24.89 2.35
C GLY A 275 25.17 26.18 3.16
N GLN A 276 24.00 26.85 3.09
CA GLN A 276 23.74 28.08 3.86
C GLN A 276 23.84 27.85 5.37
N LYS A 277 24.87 28.46 5.98
CA LYS A 277 25.20 28.35 7.41
C LYS A 277 24.27 29.21 8.29
N GLY A 278 24.26 28.92 9.59
CA GLY A 278 23.43 29.62 10.58
C GLY A 278 22.07 28.96 10.85
N PRO A 279 21.29 29.50 11.79
CA PRO A 279 19.95 29.02 12.12
C PRO A 279 18.95 29.42 11.03
N GLY A 280 18.15 28.46 10.55
CA GLY A 280 17.13 28.72 9.55
C GLY A 280 16.60 27.46 8.88
N GLN A 281 15.43 27.58 8.26
CA GLN A 281 14.64 26.51 7.68
C GLN A 281 14.80 26.49 6.15
N ALA A 282 15.14 25.33 5.56
CA ALA A 282 15.30 25.22 4.12
C ALA A 282 13.97 25.37 3.37
N ILE A 283 14.00 25.99 2.20
CA ILE A 283 12.82 26.20 1.35
C ILE A 283 13.17 25.98 -0.13
N HIS A 284 12.17 25.54 -0.91
CA HIS A 284 12.24 25.47 -2.36
C HIS A 284 12.24 26.88 -2.97
N ASN A 285 13.20 27.19 -3.85
CA ASN A 285 13.37 28.53 -4.40
C ASN A 285 12.36 28.89 -5.50
N GLY A 286 11.52 27.95 -5.90
CA GLY A 286 10.55 28.16 -6.97
C GLY A 286 9.33 27.26 -6.85
N SER A 287 8.33 27.57 -7.66
CA SER A 287 7.22 26.67 -7.94
C SER A 287 6.65 26.95 -9.31
N TYR A 288 6.15 25.92 -10.00
CA TYR A 288 5.52 26.05 -11.31
C TYR A 288 4.05 25.66 -11.25
N PHE A 289 3.24 26.21 -12.15
CA PHE A 289 1.89 25.74 -12.37
C PHE A 289 1.95 24.40 -13.12
N PHE A 290 1.28 23.38 -12.59
CA PHE A 290 1.21 22.05 -13.22
C PHE A 290 -0.26 21.63 -13.29
N GLU A 291 -0.84 21.76 -14.50
CA GLU A 291 -2.28 21.60 -14.74
C GLU A 291 -2.85 20.22 -14.35
N PRO A 292 -2.13 19.09 -14.50
CA PRO A 292 -2.64 17.79 -14.04
C PRO A 292 -3.01 17.77 -12.55
N LEU A 293 -2.32 18.51 -11.68
CA LEU A 293 -2.68 18.57 -10.25
C LEU A 293 -4.07 19.19 -9.99
N THR A 294 -4.66 19.89 -10.96
CA THR A 294 -6.04 20.43 -10.89
C THR A 294 -7.07 19.58 -11.65
N LYS A 295 -6.72 18.35 -12.07
CA LYS A 295 -7.57 17.44 -12.85
C LYS A 295 -7.43 15.99 -12.34
N SER A 296 -8.42 15.14 -12.60
CA SER A 296 -8.31 13.70 -12.31
C SER A 296 -7.15 12.99 -13.04
N ASP A 297 -6.64 13.60 -14.13
CA ASP A 297 -5.62 12.98 -14.97
C ASP A 297 -4.27 12.75 -14.23
N ILE A 298 -3.95 13.48 -13.15
CA ILE A 298 -2.75 13.20 -12.32
C ILE A 298 -2.80 11.80 -11.67
N CYS A 299 -4.00 11.31 -11.35
CA CYS A 299 -4.19 9.98 -10.79
C CYS A 299 -4.05 8.88 -11.85
N ALA A 300 -4.16 9.22 -13.14
CA ALA A 300 -4.35 8.26 -14.23
C ALA A 300 -3.14 7.37 -14.49
N SER A 301 -1.92 7.78 -14.15
CA SER A 301 -0.73 6.95 -14.35
C SER A 301 -0.70 5.72 -13.44
N CYS A 302 -1.29 5.82 -12.24
CA CYS A 302 -1.29 4.77 -11.23
C CYS A 302 -2.65 4.08 -11.08
N HIS A 303 -3.75 4.80 -11.36
CA HIS A 303 -5.13 4.30 -11.31
C HIS A 303 -5.71 3.97 -12.70
N GLN A 304 -4.82 3.73 -13.68
CA GLN A 304 -5.10 3.04 -14.92
C GLN A 304 -3.84 2.25 -15.33
N VAL A 305 -3.90 0.92 -15.26
CA VAL A 305 -2.74 0.05 -15.50
C VAL A 305 -3.17 -1.19 -16.31
N ALA A 306 -2.39 -1.56 -17.32
CA ALA A 306 -2.59 -2.76 -18.13
C ALA A 306 -1.26 -3.50 -18.34
N VAL A 307 -1.25 -4.82 -18.09
CA VAL A 307 -0.05 -5.67 -18.27
C VAL A 307 0.18 -6.06 -19.73
N HIS A 308 -0.89 -6.15 -20.51
CA HIS A 308 -0.86 -6.46 -21.94
C HIS A 308 -1.96 -5.66 -22.66
N PRO A 309 -1.80 -5.31 -23.94
CA PRO A 309 -2.93 -4.84 -24.76
C PRO A 309 -4.16 -5.74 -24.61
N GLY A 310 -5.26 -5.18 -24.11
CA GLY A 310 -6.51 -5.89 -23.80
C GLY A 310 -6.67 -6.39 -22.36
N ILE A 311 -5.61 -6.49 -21.56
CA ILE A 311 -5.66 -6.96 -20.16
C ILE A 311 -5.31 -5.79 -19.21
N SER A 312 -6.34 -5.07 -18.78
CA SER A 312 -6.21 -4.03 -17.76
C SER A 312 -6.20 -4.64 -16.36
N LEU A 313 -5.16 -4.39 -15.56
CA LEU A 313 -5.20 -4.71 -14.13
C LEU A 313 -6.07 -3.70 -13.38
N GLU A 314 -5.81 -2.42 -13.60
CA GLU A 314 -6.41 -1.31 -12.86
C GLU A 314 -7.18 -0.40 -13.82
N VAL A 315 -8.43 -0.07 -13.47
CA VAL A 315 -9.42 0.55 -14.37
C VAL A 315 -10.23 1.69 -13.73
N VAL A 316 -9.92 2.07 -12.49
CA VAL A 316 -10.62 3.15 -11.76
C VAL A 316 -10.79 4.42 -12.61
N HIS A 317 -9.75 4.89 -13.29
CA HIS A 317 -9.84 6.13 -14.09
C HIS A 317 -10.73 5.98 -15.35
N ALA A 318 -10.75 4.81 -16.00
CA ALA A 318 -11.67 4.54 -17.10
C ALA A 318 -13.13 4.46 -16.62
N GLN A 319 -13.39 3.77 -15.50
CA GLN A 319 -14.72 3.74 -14.88
C GLN A 319 -15.20 5.16 -14.53
N TYR A 320 -14.33 5.95 -13.90
CA TYR A 320 -14.58 7.34 -13.56
C TYR A 320 -14.94 8.19 -14.78
N ARG A 321 -14.20 8.10 -15.89
CA ARG A 321 -14.51 8.91 -17.09
C ARG A 321 -15.78 8.48 -17.83
N SER A 322 -16.46 7.41 -17.42
CA SER A 322 -17.80 7.03 -17.86
C SER A 322 -18.91 7.32 -16.82
N SER A 323 -18.54 7.69 -15.59
CA SER A 323 -19.45 7.82 -14.44
C SER A 323 -20.31 9.10 -14.45
N PRO A 324 -21.33 9.20 -13.58
CA PRO A 324 -22.04 10.45 -13.35
C PRO A 324 -21.14 11.59 -12.85
N ALA A 325 -20.18 11.32 -11.95
CA ALA A 325 -19.29 12.36 -11.39
C ALA A 325 -18.52 13.11 -12.47
N ALA A 326 -17.87 12.38 -13.40
CA ALA A 326 -17.14 13.00 -14.51
C ALA A 326 -18.04 13.83 -15.44
N LYS A 327 -19.31 13.44 -15.63
CA LYS A 327 -20.29 14.19 -16.43
C LYS A 327 -20.74 15.48 -15.72
N CYS A 328 -20.73 15.48 -14.39
CA CYS A 328 -20.98 16.66 -13.56
C CYS A 328 -19.72 17.51 -13.31
N GLY A 329 -18.56 17.13 -13.84
CA GLY A 329 -17.29 17.84 -13.63
C GLY A 329 -16.65 17.63 -12.25
N ILE A 330 -17.17 16.70 -11.45
CA ILE A 330 -16.64 16.32 -10.14
C ILE A 330 -15.36 15.50 -10.36
N SER A 331 -14.22 15.99 -9.88
CA SER A 331 -12.91 15.36 -10.03
C SER A 331 -12.62 14.29 -8.98
N CYS A 332 -11.56 13.50 -9.18
CA CYS A 332 -11.09 12.56 -8.16
C CYS A 332 -10.68 13.29 -6.88
N GLN A 333 -10.07 14.48 -6.99
CA GLN A 333 -9.70 15.31 -5.85
C GLN A 333 -10.92 15.72 -5.01
N ASP A 334 -12.10 15.94 -5.61
CA ASP A 334 -13.27 16.41 -4.86
C ASP A 334 -13.84 15.34 -3.91
N CYS A 335 -13.78 14.06 -4.27
CA CYS A 335 -14.20 12.97 -3.38
C CYS A 335 -13.06 12.38 -2.52
N HIS A 336 -11.82 12.36 -3.02
CA HIS A 336 -10.69 11.70 -2.35
C HIS A 336 -9.74 12.66 -1.60
N MET A 337 -9.84 13.96 -1.85
CA MET A 337 -9.07 15.02 -1.14
C MET A 337 -10.00 16.15 -0.62
N GLY A 338 -11.32 15.97 -0.67
CA GLY A 338 -12.31 16.87 -0.12
C GLY A 338 -12.35 16.87 1.41
N ALA A 339 -13.23 17.70 1.99
CA ALA A 339 -13.45 17.76 3.44
C ALA A 339 -14.14 16.52 4.02
N VAL A 340 -14.95 15.81 3.21
CA VAL A 340 -15.77 14.68 3.67
C VAL A 340 -15.30 13.39 2.99
N PRO A 341 -14.98 12.32 3.75
CA PRO A 341 -14.49 11.06 3.19
C PRO A 341 -15.39 10.48 2.10
N GLY A 342 -14.86 10.33 0.89
CA GLY A 342 -15.54 9.74 -0.26
C GLY A 342 -16.56 10.63 -0.97
N LYS A 343 -16.75 11.90 -0.57
CA LYS A 343 -17.81 12.76 -1.10
C LYS A 343 -17.33 14.14 -1.54
N ALA A 344 -17.89 14.62 -2.65
CA ALA A 344 -17.68 15.97 -3.19
C ALA A 344 -18.42 17.08 -2.42
N GLU A 345 -18.41 17.04 -1.09
CA GLU A 345 -19.04 18.02 -0.19
C GLU A 345 -18.11 19.21 0.12
N GLY A 346 -17.23 19.56 -0.82
CA GLY A 346 -16.31 20.71 -0.74
C GLY A 346 -14.97 20.41 -0.05
N TYR A 347 -14.33 21.45 0.46
CA TYR A 347 -12.99 21.43 1.04
C TYR A 347 -12.92 22.35 2.27
N GLU A 348 -12.03 22.03 3.21
CA GLU A 348 -11.65 22.98 4.27
C GLU A 348 -10.81 24.12 3.69
N GLU A 349 -10.53 25.15 4.49
CA GLU A 349 -9.43 26.09 4.23
C GLU A 349 -8.35 25.97 5.30
N CYS A 350 -7.08 26.07 4.91
CA CYS A 350 -5.95 26.09 5.83
C CYS A 350 -4.84 27.03 5.36
N HIS A 351 -3.92 27.36 6.27
CA HIS A 351 -2.62 27.88 5.90
C HIS A 351 -1.77 26.76 5.31
N VAL A 352 -1.33 26.92 4.06
CA VAL A 352 -0.58 25.89 3.33
C VAL A 352 0.75 25.54 4.00
N ALA A 353 1.34 26.49 4.73
CA ALA A 353 2.63 26.32 5.40
C ALA A 353 2.67 26.97 6.78
N GLU A 354 3.60 26.50 7.61
CA GLU A 354 4.04 27.12 8.85
C GLU A 354 5.53 27.50 8.76
N LEU A 355 5.89 28.70 9.23
CA LEU A 355 7.28 29.12 9.39
C LEU A 355 7.58 29.39 10.86
N SER A 356 8.63 28.76 11.41
CA SER A 356 8.97 28.83 12.84
C SER A 356 7.80 28.45 13.78
N GLY A 357 6.97 27.46 13.40
CA GLY A 357 5.82 27.00 14.19
C GLY A 357 4.66 28.00 14.26
N LYS A 358 4.49 28.84 13.21
CA LYS A 358 3.37 29.77 13.07
C LYS A 358 2.79 29.68 11.65
N PRO A 359 1.46 29.68 11.48
CA PRO A 359 0.82 29.69 10.17
C PRO A 359 1.30 30.84 9.29
N TYR A 360 1.55 30.56 8.01
CA TYR A 360 2.08 31.52 7.03
C TYR A 360 1.13 31.74 5.84
N GLY A 361 1.26 32.91 5.20
CA GLY A 361 0.40 33.30 4.08
C GLY A 361 -1.07 33.47 4.46
N GLN A 362 -1.95 33.44 3.46
CA GLN A 362 -3.40 33.48 3.66
C GLN A 362 -3.98 32.05 3.62
N PRO A 363 -5.09 31.77 4.36
CA PRO A 363 -5.87 30.57 4.17
C PRO A 363 -6.31 30.37 2.71
N LYS A 364 -6.36 29.12 2.27
CA LYS A 364 -6.86 28.70 0.95
C LYS A 364 -7.45 27.29 1.04
N LYS A 365 -8.19 26.86 0.01
CA LYS A 365 -8.58 25.46 -0.26
C LYS A 365 -7.50 24.47 0.23
N HIS A 366 -7.82 23.76 1.30
CA HIS A 366 -7.06 22.63 1.80
C HIS A 366 -7.49 21.39 1.04
N SER A 367 -6.55 20.70 0.40
CA SER A 367 -6.83 19.40 -0.23
C SER A 367 -6.26 18.33 0.68
N ASN A 368 -7.10 17.49 1.26
CA ASN A 368 -6.69 16.54 2.30
C ASN A 368 -5.77 15.45 1.72
N HIS A 369 -4.60 15.26 2.31
CA HIS A 369 -3.58 14.32 1.84
C HIS A 369 -3.68 12.92 2.46
N THR A 370 -4.77 12.59 3.17
CA THR A 370 -5.05 11.23 3.63
C THR A 370 -5.47 10.32 2.47
N PHE A 371 -5.92 10.91 1.35
CA PHE A 371 -6.42 10.26 0.13
C PHE A 371 -7.53 9.24 0.46
N TRP A 372 -8.75 9.75 0.67
CA TRP A 372 -9.87 8.99 1.22
C TRP A 372 -10.11 7.67 0.48
N GLY A 373 -10.07 6.58 1.22
CA GLY A 373 -10.18 5.22 0.69
C GLY A 373 -10.27 4.19 1.83
N PRO A 374 -10.93 3.04 1.60
CA PRO A 374 -11.25 2.05 2.63
C PRO A 374 -10.04 1.27 3.18
N GLY A 375 -8.86 1.41 2.56
CA GLY A 375 -7.64 0.70 2.98
C GLY A 375 -7.15 1.09 4.38
N TYR A 376 -6.56 0.12 5.08
CA TYR A 376 -5.90 0.26 6.38
C TYR A 376 -4.59 -0.54 6.42
N SER A 377 -3.73 -0.28 7.40
CA SER A 377 -2.44 -0.95 7.53
C SER A 377 -2.57 -2.34 8.18
N ILE A 378 -1.75 -3.28 7.72
CA ILE A 378 -1.43 -4.53 8.44
C ILE A 378 0.08 -4.66 8.73
N ALA A 379 0.87 -3.62 8.47
CA ALA A 379 2.26 -3.56 8.92
C ALA A 379 2.33 -3.42 10.45
N HIS A 380 3.42 -3.91 11.04
CA HIS A 380 3.73 -3.69 12.45
C HIS A 380 3.73 -2.17 12.77
N PRO A 381 3.09 -1.69 13.85
CA PRO A 381 2.94 -0.27 14.15
C PRO A 381 4.25 0.53 14.27
N GLY A 382 5.39 -0.10 14.52
CA GLY A 382 6.72 0.54 14.47
C GLY A 382 7.23 0.86 13.05
N ILE A 383 6.60 0.30 12.00
CA ILE A 383 6.96 0.51 10.59
C ILE A 383 6.07 1.56 9.93
N PHE A 384 4.79 1.60 10.30
CA PHE A 384 3.79 2.49 9.69
C PHE A 384 2.67 2.82 10.72
N PRO A 385 2.14 4.05 10.76
CA PRO A 385 2.41 5.23 9.92
C PRO A 385 3.84 5.78 10.03
N HIS A 386 4.23 6.56 9.02
CA HIS A 386 5.55 7.22 9.01
C HIS A 386 5.63 8.26 10.12
N ASN A 387 6.44 7.98 11.14
CA ASN A 387 6.54 8.80 12.34
C ASN A 387 7.98 9.33 12.50
N PRO A 388 8.21 10.67 12.48
CA PRO A 388 9.53 11.26 12.66
C PRO A 388 10.24 10.85 13.97
N LYS A 389 9.49 10.43 15.01
CA LYS A 389 10.05 9.94 16.28
C LYS A 389 10.53 8.49 16.21
N ALA A 390 10.03 7.69 15.25
CA ALA A 390 10.42 6.28 15.11
C ALA A 390 11.87 6.09 14.64
N LYS A 391 12.53 7.17 14.19
CA LYS A 391 13.93 7.20 13.71
C LYS A 391 14.99 6.71 14.69
N SER A 392 14.71 6.71 15.99
CA SER A 392 15.65 6.23 17.01
C SER A 392 16.04 4.76 16.81
N PHE A 393 15.19 3.97 16.14
CA PHE A 393 15.40 2.57 15.88
C PHE A 393 15.22 2.26 14.38
N THR A 394 16.00 1.30 13.87
CA THR A 394 15.90 0.86 12.47
C THR A 394 14.60 0.09 12.22
N PRO A 395 14.10 0.01 10.96
CA PRO A 395 12.94 -0.82 10.62
C PRO A 395 13.09 -2.28 11.06
N ARG A 396 14.31 -2.84 11.01
CA ARG A 396 14.59 -4.21 11.47
C ARG A 396 14.47 -4.35 12.99
N GLN A 397 14.89 -3.34 13.76
CA GLN A 397 14.67 -3.32 15.22
C GLN A 397 13.19 -3.16 15.56
N TRP A 398 12.45 -2.33 14.82
CA TRP A 398 11.00 -2.23 14.99
C TRP A 398 10.26 -3.56 14.76
N LEU A 399 10.67 -4.37 13.78
CA LEU A 399 10.10 -5.72 13.59
C LEU A 399 10.46 -6.73 14.70
N MET A 400 11.34 -6.37 15.64
CA MET A 400 11.65 -7.18 16.83
C MET A 400 10.93 -6.70 18.10
N PHE A 401 10.11 -5.64 18.02
CA PHE A 401 9.28 -5.18 19.14
C PHE A 401 7.96 -5.97 19.16
N ASP A 402 7.62 -6.63 20.26
CA ASP A 402 6.33 -7.33 20.37
C ASP A 402 5.26 -6.43 21.02
N ASP A 403 4.53 -5.70 20.17
CA ASP A 403 3.43 -4.83 20.59
C ASP A 403 2.25 -5.60 21.22
N ARG A 404 2.10 -6.88 20.84
CA ARG A 404 0.98 -7.77 21.19
C ARG A 404 1.21 -8.50 22.50
N ALA A 405 2.45 -8.89 22.79
CA ALA A 405 2.87 -9.30 24.14
C ALA A 405 2.86 -8.13 25.14
N GLY A 406 2.68 -6.89 24.67
CA GLY A 406 2.52 -5.71 25.52
C GLY A 406 3.83 -5.08 25.97
N TRP A 407 4.94 -5.29 25.25
CA TRP A 407 6.25 -4.74 25.63
C TRP A 407 6.21 -3.23 25.89
N GLY A 408 6.95 -2.76 26.90
CA GLY A 408 6.99 -1.35 27.30
C GLY A 408 5.71 -0.83 27.97
N THR A 409 4.67 -1.65 28.16
CA THR A 409 3.53 -1.28 29.02
C THR A 409 3.86 -1.51 30.49
N GLU A 410 3.31 -0.67 31.37
CA GLU A 410 3.53 -0.81 32.81
C GLU A 410 2.99 -2.13 33.41
N GLU A 411 2.08 -2.83 32.72
CA GLU A 411 1.67 -4.17 33.13
C GLU A 411 2.70 -5.23 32.75
N PHE A 412 3.23 -5.18 31.52
CA PHE A 412 4.29 -6.09 31.08
C PHE A 412 5.58 -5.88 31.86
N GLU A 413 6.06 -4.63 31.96
CA GLU A 413 7.36 -4.29 32.58
C GLU A 413 7.42 -4.59 34.10
N ARG A 414 6.27 -4.75 34.78
CA ARG A 414 6.21 -5.23 36.18
C ARG A 414 6.28 -6.75 36.31
N ASN A 415 6.03 -7.49 35.23
CA ASN A 415 5.97 -8.95 35.19
C ASN A 415 7.16 -9.58 34.43
N VAL A 416 8.10 -8.77 33.93
CA VAL A 416 9.38 -9.24 33.37
C VAL A 416 10.18 -9.94 34.46
N SER A 417 10.62 -11.17 34.18
CA SER A 417 11.44 -11.98 35.09
C SER A 417 12.86 -12.19 34.54
N ASP A 418 13.81 -12.56 35.41
CA ASP A 418 15.23 -12.74 35.07
C ASP A 418 15.49 -13.77 33.95
N GLY A 419 14.52 -14.66 33.69
CA GLY A 419 14.57 -15.63 32.60
C GLY A 419 14.02 -15.14 31.25
N MET A 420 13.47 -13.92 31.18
CA MET A 420 13.04 -13.32 29.91
C MET A 420 14.23 -12.69 29.19
N HIS A 421 14.41 -13.01 27.92
CA HIS A 421 15.47 -12.45 27.09
C HIS A 421 14.88 -11.71 25.90
N PHE A 422 15.38 -10.50 25.66
CA PHE A 422 14.90 -9.59 24.63
C PHE A 422 16.04 -9.28 23.64
N PRO A 423 15.74 -9.06 22.35
CA PRO A 423 16.72 -8.67 21.36
C PRO A 423 17.07 -7.18 21.48
N LYS A 424 18.34 -6.81 21.26
CA LYS A 424 18.78 -5.42 21.23
C LYS A 424 18.02 -4.59 20.18
N PRO A 425 17.55 -3.36 20.51
CA PRO A 425 17.81 -2.56 21.72
C PRO A 425 16.75 -2.77 22.82
N TRP A 426 15.81 -3.69 22.62
CA TRP A 426 14.69 -3.95 23.52
C TRP A 426 15.09 -4.76 24.76
N ASP A 427 16.38 -5.02 24.98
CA ASP A 427 16.92 -5.52 26.26
C ASP A 427 16.83 -4.46 27.38
N ASN A 428 16.89 -3.17 27.04
CA ASN A 428 16.61 -2.08 27.99
C ASN A 428 15.08 -1.84 28.16
N ALA A 429 14.61 -1.83 29.41
CA ALA A 429 13.22 -1.55 29.75
C ALA A 429 12.78 -0.10 29.45
N ASP A 430 13.71 0.87 29.49
CA ASP A 430 13.40 2.26 29.16
C ASP A 430 13.27 2.46 27.64
N ASP A 431 14.13 1.81 26.83
CA ASP A 431 13.94 1.75 25.38
C ASP A 431 12.64 1.05 24.99
N ARG A 432 12.23 -0.03 25.70
CA ARG A 432 10.91 -0.64 25.51
C ARG A 432 9.77 0.34 25.81
N ARG A 433 9.83 1.09 26.92
CA ARG A 433 8.83 2.12 27.27
C ARG A 433 8.77 3.28 26.28
N ASP A 434 9.90 3.79 25.81
CA ASP A 434 9.94 4.86 24.81
C ASP A 434 9.51 4.36 23.43
N GLY A 435 9.86 3.13 23.07
CA GLY A 435 9.30 2.41 21.93
C GLY A 435 7.78 2.33 22.01
N ARG A 436 7.23 1.91 23.17
CA ARG A 436 5.78 1.77 23.38
C ARG A 436 5.02 3.09 23.18
N LYS A 437 5.56 4.23 23.64
CA LYS A 437 4.96 5.56 23.42
C LYS A 437 4.83 5.92 21.93
N ILE A 438 5.71 5.42 21.07
CA ILE A 438 5.64 5.59 19.62
C ILE A 438 4.62 4.61 19.02
N ILE A 439 4.61 3.35 19.47
CA ILE A 439 3.65 2.32 19.07
C ILE A 439 2.20 2.76 19.37
N ASP A 440 1.89 3.18 20.60
CA ASP A 440 0.53 3.59 20.98
C ASP A 440 0.05 4.83 20.19
N ALA A 441 0.94 5.79 19.93
CA ALA A 441 0.64 6.95 19.09
C ALA A 441 0.38 6.55 17.62
N ASN A 442 1.12 5.56 17.11
CA ASN A 442 0.93 5.03 15.76
C ASN A 442 -0.37 4.20 15.65
N ILE A 443 -0.71 3.40 16.66
CA ILE A 443 -1.98 2.66 16.73
C ILE A 443 -3.18 3.62 16.77
N ALA A 444 -3.16 4.62 17.65
CA ALA A 444 -4.25 5.59 17.75
C ALA A 444 -4.54 6.31 16.42
N LYS A 445 -3.48 6.62 15.65
CA LYS A 445 -3.59 7.23 14.32
C LYS A 445 -4.08 6.25 13.24
N LEU A 446 -3.78 4.95 13.37
CA LEU A 446 -4.35 3.91 12.51
C LEU A 446 -5.84 3.69 12.78
N ASP A 447 -6.28 3.77 14.04
CA ASP A 447 -7.71 3.70 14.40
C ASP A 447 -8.50 4.92 13.90
N GLU A 448 -7.93 6.12 13.96
CA GLU A 448 -8.48 7.32 13.31
C GLU A 448 -8.62 7.12 11.78
N LYS A 449 -7.55 6.66 11.11
CA LYS A 449 -7.60 6.33 9.67
C LYS A 449 -8.64 5.25 9.36
N ARG A 450 -8.85 4.28 10.26
CA ARG A 450 -9.85 3.22 10.13
C ARG A 450 -11.28 3.77 10.23
N GLY A 451 -11.52 4.78 11.06
CA GLY A 451 -12.77 5.55 11.08
C GLY A 451 -13.05 6.18 9.71
N TYR A 452 -12.09 6.92 9.16
CA TYR A 452 -12.23 7.51 7.82
C TYR A 452 -12.37 6.46 6.69
N SER A 453 -11.74 5.28 6.84
CA SER A 453 -11.94 4.15 5.92
C SER A 453 -13.39 3.66 5.91
N ALA A 454 -14.00 3.50 7.08
CA ALA A 454 -15.40 3.09 7.22
C ALA A 454 -16.34 4.15 6.60
N MET A 455 -16.16 5.43 6.95
CA MET A 455 -16.92 6.55 6.37
C MET A 455 -16.81 6.60 4.84
N THR A 456 -15.62 6.32 4.28
CA THR A 456 -15.43 6.28 2.81
C THR A 456 -16.18 5.11 2.17
N LEU A 457 -16.25 3.96 2.84
CA LEU A 457 -17.01 2.80 2.35
C LEU A 457 -18.52 3.07 2.43
N GLU A 458 -19.01 3.62 3.54
CA GLU A 458 -20.41 4.04 3.75
C GLU A 458 -20.85 5.14 2.78
N ALA A 459 -19.94 6.01 2.33
CA ALA A 459 -20.21 6.99 1.29
C ALA A 459 -20.38 6.38 -0.12
N GLY A 460 -19.86 5.17 -0.36
CA GLY A 460 -19.95 4.45 -1.64
C GLY A 460 -20.93 3.28 -1.65
N ALA A 461 -21.23 2.69 -0.48
CA ALA A 461 -22.00 1.46 -0.33
C ALA A 461 -23.23 1.67 0.56
N HIS A 462 -24.39 1.19 0.12
CA HIS A 462 -25.61 1.18 0.93
C HIS A 462 -26.23 -0.23 0.95
N VAL A 463 -26.65 -0.69 2.12
CA VAL A 463 -27.37 -1.96 2.31
C VAL A 463 -28.74 -1.62 2.92
N SER A 464 -29.81 -2.10 2.31
CA SER A 464 -31.18 -1.87 2.81
C SER A 464 -31.49 -2.64 4.10
N ASP A 465 -32.56 -2.24 4.77
CA ASP A 465 -33.27 -3.11 5.72
C ASP A 465 -33.61 -4.48 5.08
N PRO A 466 -33.75 -5.55 5.90
CA PRO A 466 -34.12 -6.87 5.41
C PRO A 466 -35.55 -6.91 4.87
N VAL A 467 -35.68 -7.23 3.58
CA VAL A 467 -36.97 -7.42 2.90
C VAL A 467 -37.45 -8.86 3.11
N PHE A 468 -38.47 -9.05 3.92
CA PHE A 468 -39.13 -10.34 4.10
C PHE A 468 -40.11 -10.63 2.95
N PHE A 469 -39.79 -11.62 2.11
CA PHE A 469 -40.61 -12.03 0.97
C PHE A 469 -41.83 -12.88 1.37
N THR A 470 -41.87 -13.32 2.62
CA THR A 470 -42.92 -14.14 3.22
C THR A 470 -43.11 -13.69 4.67
N THR A 471 -44.36 -13.55 5.13
CA THR A 471 -44.66 -13.36 6.56
C THR A 471 -43.99 -14.50 7.36
N PRO A 472 -43.12 -14.20 8.35
CA PRO A 472 -42.48 -15.25 9.15
C PRO A 472 -43.52 -16.11 9.88
N GLN A 473 -43.38 -17.44 9.80
CA GLN A 473 -44.26 -18.41 10.45
C GLN A 473 -43.43 -19.54 11.07
N VAL A 474 -43.86 -20.04 12.22
CA VAL A 474 -43.19 -21.15 12.92
C VAL A 474 -43.23 -22.42 12.07
N GLY A 475 -42.08 -23.09 11.91
CA GLY A 475 -41.94 -24.29 11.08
C GLY A 475 -41.82 -24.03 9.58
N MET A 476 -41.97 -22.80 9.10
CA MET A 476 -41.80 -22.44 7.69
C MET A 476 -40.41 -21.84 7.42
N PRO A 477 -39.79 -22.08 6.24
CA PRO A 477 -38.53 -21.44 5.88
C PRO A 477 -38.67 -19.91 5.79
N LEU A 478 -37.77 -19.20 6.46
CA LEU A 478 -37.69 -17.74 6.42
C LEU A 478 -37.06 -17.28 5.09
N LYS A 479 -37.85 -16.64 4.21
CA LYS A 479 -37.32 -16.03 2.98
C LYS A 479 -37.18 -14.51 3.14
N MET A 480 -35.93 -14.06 3.23
CA MET A 480 -35.56 -12.64 3.32
C MET A 480 -34.46 -12.30 2.30
N GLY A 481 -34.21 -11.01 2.07
CA GLY A 481 -33.10 -10.53 1.25
C GLY A 481 -32.79 -9.06 1.50
N TYR A 482 -31.65 -8.61 0.97
CA TYR A 482 -31.13 -7.25 1.14
C TYR A 482 -30.89 -6.65 -0.25
N ARG A 483 -31.10 -5.34 -0.42
CA ARG A 483 -30.63 -4.61 -1.60
C ARG A 483 -29.28 -3.99 -1.26
N VAL A 484 -28.26 -4.29 -2.07
CA VAL A 484 -26.93 -3.69 -1.96
C VAL A 484 -26.75 -2.74 -3.13
N ASP A 485 -26.64 -1.45 -2.84
CA ASP A 485 -26.52 -0.37 -3.81
C ASP A 485 -25.09 0.18 -3.82
N ASN A 486 -24.47 0.29 -5.01
CA ASN A 486 -23.35 1.21 -5.19
C ASN A 486 -23.93 2.63 -5.33
N ILE A 487 -23.77 3.44 -4.29
CA ILE A 487 -24.21 4.85 -4.26
C ILE A 487 -23.11 5.82 -4.69
N SER A 488 -21.89 5.32 -4.94
CA SER A 488 -20.82 6.13 -5.52
C SER A 488 -21.20 6.60 -6.94
N THR A 489 -21.24 7.91 -7.14
CA THR A 489 -21.31 8.52 -8.46
C THR A 489 -19.95 8.51 -9.18
N GLY A 490 -18.88 8.11 -8.48
CA GLY A 490 -17.49 8.20 -8.94
C GLY A 490 -17.04 7.03 -9.82
N HIS A 491 -17.24 5.79 -9.39
CA HIS A 491 -16.74 4.56 -10.02
C HIS A 491 -17.51 3.31 -9.55
N ASN A 492 -17.13 2.11 -9.98
CA ASN A 492 -17.75 0.86 -9.51
C ASN A 492 -17.39 0.55 -8.04
N LEU A 493 -18.12 -0.40 -7.44
CA LEU A 493 -17.82 -0.94 -6.13
C LEU A 493 -18.00 -2.49 -6.14
N PRO A 494 -16.98 -3.29 -5.78
CA PRO A 494 -15.58 -2.87 -5.60
C PRO A 494 -14.97 -2.31 -6.89
N THR A 495 -13.84 -1.63 -6.74
CA THR A 495 -12.98 -1.23 -7.85
C THR A 495 -11.52 -1.34 -7.42
N GLY A 496 -10.61 -1.41 -8.38
CA GLY A 496 -9.18 -1.63 -8.14
C GLY A 496 -8.60 -2.78 -8.97
N SER A 497 -7.34 -3.10 -8.69
CA SER A 497 -6.55 -4.14 -9.37
C SER A 497 -7.20 -5.53 -9.41
N LEU A 498 -7.42 -6.05 -10.62
CA LEU A 498 -7.72 -7.46 -10.89
C LEU A 498 -6.63 -8.43 -10.38
N GLY A 499 -5.40 -7.94 -10.15
CA GLY A 499 -4.30 -8.74 -9.60
C GLY A 499 -4.36 -8.91 -8.08
N ALA A 500 -4.99 -7.97 -7.37
CA ALA A 500 -5.16 -8.02 -5.91
C ALA A 500 -6.58 -8.41 -5.47
N GLN A 501 -7.53 -8.47 -6.42
CA GLN A 501 -8.92 -8.93 -6.25
C GLN A 501 -9.59 -8.42 -4.96
N PRO A 502 -9.87 -7.11 -4.84
CA PRO A 502 -10.59 -6.56 -3.70
C PRO A 502 -11.95 -7.25 -3.53
N GLN A 503 -12.06 -8.10 -2.51
CA GLN A 503 -13.30 -8.80 -2.18
C GLN A 503 -14.24 -7.87 -1.43
N LEU A 504 -15.52 -7.91 -1.78
CA LEU A 504 -16.59 -7.26 -1.04
C LEU A 504 -17.75 -8.26 -0.94
N TRP A 505 -18.09 -8.65 0.28
CA TRP A 505 -19.14 -9.62 0.56
C TRP A 505 -20.10 -9.08 1.63
N LEU A 506 -21.27 -9.71 1.75
CA LEU A 506 -22.23 -9.41 2.82
C LEU A 506 -22.20 -10.53 3.86
N ASN A 507 -21.67 -10.23 5.05
CA ASN A 507 -21.99 -11.02 6.24
C ASN A 507 -23.39 -10.61 6.74
N ALA A 508 -24.25 -11.59 7.01
CA ALA A 508 -25.55 -11.34 7.63
C ALA A 508 -25.88 -12.45 8.64
N VAL A 509 -26.25 -12.04 9.85
CA VAL A 509 -26.40 -12.91 11.02
C VAL A 509 -27.82 -12.81 11.55
N LEU A 510 -28.47 -13.96 11.77
CA LEU A 510 -29.73 -14.02 12.50
C LEU A 510 -29.46 -14.34 13.97
N ILE A 511 -29.76 -13.36 14.84
CA ILE A 511 -29.66 -13.47 16.30
C ILE A 511 -31.05 -13.71 16.88
N ASN A 512 -31.18 -14.66 17.81
CA ASN A 512 -32.43 -14.95 18.51
C ASN A 512 -32.63 -14.05 19.76
N PRO A 513 -33.82 -14.02 20.41
CA PRO A 513 -34.06 -13.20 21.59
C PRO A 513 -33.17 -13.51 22.82
N ASN A 514 -32.45 -14.63 22.82
CA ASN A 514 -31.48 -15.00 23.85
C ASN A 514 -30.04 -14.55 23.48
N ASN A 515 -29.90 -13.68 22.48
CA ASN A 515 -28.63 -13.21 21.90
C ASN A 515 -27.75 -14.32 21.28
N GLN A 516 -28.34 -15.43 20.82
CA GLN A 516 -27.62 -16.54 20.18
C GLN A 516 -27.71 -16.43 18.66
N ARG A 517 -26.59 -16.66 17.97
CA ARG A 517 -26.53 -16.84 16.50
C ARG A 517 -27.25 -18.15 16.12
N VAL A 518 -28.31 -18.05 15.33
CA VAL A 518 -29.11 -19.21 14.86
C VAL A 518 -29.03 -19.45 13.35
N TRP A 519 -28.53 -18.47 12.59
CA TRP A 519 -28.18 -18.61 11.17
C TRP A 519 -27.17 -17.53 10.77
N GLU A 520 -26.36 -17.78 9.76
CA GLU A 520 -25.39 -16.84 9.19
C GLU A 520 -25.14 -17.11 7.69
N THR A 521 -24.76 -16.07 6.96
CA THR A 521 -24.15 -16.09 5.63
C THR A 521 -22.94 -15.13 5.62
N GLY A 522 -21.96 -15.35 4.75
CA GLY A 522 -20.76 -14.51 4.65
C GLY A 522 -19.80 -14.69 5.83
N TYR A 523 -19.71 -15.90 6.36
CA TYR A 523 -18.75 -16.29 7.41
C TYR A 523 -17.43 -16.80 6.82
N LEU A 524 -16.38 -16.73 7.63
CA LEU A 524 -15.03 -17.14 7.28
C LEU A 524 -14.66 -18.48 7.93
N ASP A 525 -13.70 -19.20 7.33
CA ASP A 525 -13.12 -20.41 7.91
C ASP A 525 -11.93 -20.09 8.84
N ALA A 526 -11.24 -21.13 9.32
CA ALA A 526 -10.10 -21.01 10.24
C ALA A 526 -8.87 -20.28 9.65
N ASN A 527 -8.78 -20.14 8.32
CA ASN A 527 -7.73 -19.40 7.61
C ASN A 527 -8.13 -17.94 7.34
N ALA A 528 -9.35 -17.55 7.74
CA ALA A 528 -10.05 -16.32 7.36
C ALA A 528 -10.48 -16.25 5.87
N ASP A 529 -10.55 -17.39 5.16
CA ASP A 529 -11.12 -17.47 3.82
C ASP A 529 -12.65 -17.49 3.86
N LEU A 530 -13.33 -16.96 2.82
CA LEU A 530 -14.77 -17.14 2.66
C LEU A 530 -15.11 -18.61 2.44
N CYS A 531 -16.17 -19.11 3.09
CA CYS A 531 -16.60 -20.52 3.03
C CYS A 531 -17.25 -20.93 1.69
N ASP A 532 -16.59 -20.63 0.56
CA ASP A 532 -17.05 -20.88 -0.80
C ASP A 532 -16.30 -22.08 -1.45
N MET A 533 -16.26 -22.17 -2.78
CA MET A 533 -15.56 -23.25 -3.50
C MET A 533 -14.01 -23.19 -3.42
N HIS A 534 -13.42 -22.12 -2.89
CA HIS A 534 -11.97 -21.93 -2.75
C HIS A 534 -11.45 -22.17 -1.34
N SER A 535 -12.31 -22.15 -0.30
CA SER A 535 -11.90 -22.49 1.07
C SER A 535 -11.35 -23.91 1.15
N VAL A 536 -10.14 -24.03 1.72
CA VAL A 536 -9.48 -25.31 1.95
C VAL A 536 -10.27 -26.19 2.92
N GLU A 537 -10.94 -25.58 3.91
CA GLU A 537 -11.74 -26.31 4.90
C GLU A 537 -13.07 -26.80 4.32
N VAL A 538 -13.68 -26.06 3.39
CA VAL A 538 -14.83 -26.52 2.60
C VAL A 538 -14.41 -27.66 1.66
N ALA A 539 -13.29 -27.52 0.95
CA ALA A 539 -12.77 -28.56 0.06
C ALA A 539 -12.43 -29.87 0.79
N LYS A 540 -11.97 -29.78 2.04
CA LYS A 540 -11.73 -30.93 2.95
C LYS A 540 -13.00 -31.42 3.67
N GLY A 541 -14.16 -30.81 3.44
CA GLY A 541 -15.43 -31.19 4.06
C GLY A 541 -15.52 -30.95 5.57
N ARG A 542 -14.62 -30.11 6.13
CA ARG A 542 -14.53 -29.81 7.56
C ARG A 542 -15.56 -28.77 8.01
N ILE A 543 -15.91 -27.85 7.11
CA ILE A 543 -16.98 -26.86 7.28
C ILE A 543 -17.90 -26.94 6.04
N PRO A 544 -19.24 -26.84 6.18
CA PRO A 544 -20.13 -26.82 5.03
C PRO A 544 -19.92 -25.55 4.20
N ARG A 545 -20.02 -25.66 2.87
CA ARG A 545 -20.02 -24.50 1.97
C ARG A 545 -21.19 -23.57 2.29
N ASP A 546 -20.94 -22.28 2.39
CA ASP A 546 -22.01 -21.29 2.43
C ASP A 546 -22.72 -21.23 1.07
N LYS A 547 -23.95 -21.71 1.06
CA LYS A 547 -24.84 -21.70 -0.12
C LYS A 547 -25.56 -20.38 -0.34
N ASN A 548 -25.45 -19.42 0.58
CA ASN A 548 -26.13 -18.13 0.54
C ASN A 548 -25.16 -16.94 0.45
N LEU A 549 -23.87 -17.21 0.25
CA LEU A 549 -22.82 -16.19 0.18
C LEU A 549 -23.09 -15.20 -0.95
N PHE A 550 -23.17 -13.91 -0.60
CA PHE A 550 -23.09 -12.80 -1.55
C PHE A 550 -21.66 -12.26 -1.54
N ASN A 551 -20.93 -12.47 -2.64
CA ASN A 551 -19.54 -12.01 -2.85
C ASN A 551 -19.44 -11.34 -4.24
N LEU A 552 -18.79 -10.18 -4.32
CA LEU A 552 -18.55 -9.39 -5.54
C LEU A 552 -17.14 -9.55 -6.11
N GLN A 553 -16.35 -10.51 -5.60
CA GLN A 553 -15.07 -10.89 -6.20
C GLN A 553 -15.25 -11.32 -7.67
N THR A 554 -14.39 -10.79 -8.55
CA THR A 554 -14.35 -11.22 -9.95
C THR A 554 -13.68 -12.59 -10.05
N LYS A 555 -14.44 -13.61 -10.47
CA LYS A 555 -13.92 -14.95 -10.76
C LYS A 555 -13.77 -15.18 -12.26
N PHE A 556 -12.77 -15.95 -12.63
CA PHE A 556 -12.48 -16.37 -14.00
C PHE A 556 -12.85 -17.84 -14.17
N LEU A 557 -13.31 -18.21 -15.37
CA LEU A 557 -13.43 -19.62 -15.75
C LEU A 557 -12.15 -20.02 -16.48
N ILE A 558 -11.43 -20.99 -15.92
CA ILE A 558 -10.23 -21.57 -16.54
C ILE A 558 -10.64 -22.89 -17.20
N ASN A 559 -10.53 -22.90 -18.53
CA ASN A 559 -10.77 -24.08 -19.36
C ASN A 559 -9.49 -24.94 -19.37
N ASN A 560 -9.56 -26.10 -18.72
CA ASN A 560 -8.43 -27.03 -18.64
C ASN A 560 -8.32 -27.88 -19.92
N VAL A 561 -7.09 -28.23 -20.32
CA VAL A 561 -6.84 -29.13 -21.47
C VAL A 561 -7.50 -30.51 -21.29
N ARG A 562 -7.78 -30.92 -20.05
CA ARG A 562 -8.66 -32.04 -19.68
C ARG A 562 -9.40 -31.71 -18.38
N GLY A 563 -10.65 -32.17 -18.28
CA GLY A 563 -11.52 -31.96 -17.11
C GLY A 563 -12.71 -31.05 -17.43
N THR A 564 -13.46 -30.67 -16.39
CA THR A 564 -14.44 -29.58 -16.50
C THR A 564 -13.74 -28.23 -16.36
N ASP A 565 -14.37 -27.18 -16.90
CA ASP A 565 -14.00 -25.81 -16.57
C ASP A 565 -14.11 -25.60 -15.04
N ARG A 566 -13.28 -24.71 -14.49
CA ARG A 566 -13.27 -24.39 -13.05
C ARG A 566 -13.30 -22.89 -12.85
N GLU A 567 -14.04 -22.45 -11.82
CA GLU A 567 -13.84 -21.13 -11.24
C GLU A 567 -12.42 -21.02 -10.67
N ALA A 568 -11.79 -19.88 -10.88
CA ALA A 568 -10.55 -19.49 -10.25
C ALA A 568 -10.56 -17.99 -9.95
N ALA A 569 -10.04 -17.60 -8.78
CA ALA A 569 -9.35 -16.33 -8.66
C ALA A 569 -8.17 -16.35 -9.65
N LEU A 570 -7.97 -15.29 -10.44
CA LEU A 570 -6.80 -15.14 -11.32
C LEU A 570 -5.50 -15.23 -10.47
N PRO A 571 -4.63 -16.24 -10.63
CA PRO A 571 -3.21 -16.00 -10.45
C PRO A 571 -2.75 -15.14 -11.63
N LEU A 572 -2.03 -14.05 -11.37
CA LEU A 572 -1.36 -13.35 -12.47
C LEU A 572 -0.15 -14.18 -12.89
N ASN A 573 -0.28 -14.82 -14.05
CA ASN A 573 0.77 -15.48 -14.81
C ASN A 573 1.11 -14.62 -16.03
#